data_AF-A0A7X6D557-F1
#
_entry.id   AF-A0A7X6D557-F1
#
_cell.length_a   1.000
_cell.length_b   1.000
_cell.length_c   1.000
_cell.angle_alpha   90.00
_cell.angle_beta   90.00
_cell.angle_gamma   90.00
#
_symmetry.space_group_name_H-M   'P 1'
#
loop_
_entity.id
_entity.type
_entity.pdbx_description
1 polymer ?
#
loop_
_entity_poly.entity_id
_entity_poly.type
_entity_poly.pdbx_seq_one_letter_code
_entity_poly.pdbx_strand_id
1 'polypeptide(L)'
;APPVPPTAGEAAPPAPAATAPPAATAPLNAAPAPPATPVDAPLAEGWSPAADGDTLVMALSGELVLELAEEAGDSGTGTAEGPVRLGCGDAYVVPPGVAYRAVTHGTCEYVLVDPAGTTVTGRVAD
;
A
#
# COMPACT_ATOMS: atom_id res chain seq x y z
N ALA A 1 -7.89 -78.31 -15.55
CA ALA A 1 -8.62 -77.16 -16.09
C ALA A 1 -8.17 -75.91 -15.32
N PRO A 2 -7.96 -74.78 -16.01
CA PRO A 2 -7.10 -73.68 -15.54
C PRO A 2 -7.76 -72.81 -14.45
N PRO A 3 -6.97 -72.10 -13.61
CA PRO A 3 -7.49 -71.08 -12.72
C PRO A 3 -7.94 -69.84 -13.51
N VAL A 4 -9.14 -69.36 -13.17
CA VAL A 4 -9.84 -68.21 -13.75
C VAL A 4 -9.10 -66.91 -13.33
N PRO A 5 -8.88 -65.93 -14.24
CA PRO A 5 -8.27 -64.66 -13.87
C PRO A 5 -9.22 -63.81 -13.01
N PRO A 6 -8.71 -63.01 -12.05
CA PRO A 6 -9.53 -62.09 -11.29
C PRO A 6 -10.06 -60.96 -12.18
N THR A 7 -11.37 -60.74 -12.07
CA THR A 7 -12.14 -59.65 -12.67
C THR A 7 -11.52 -58.29 -12.31
N ALA A 8 -11.26 -57.46 -13.31
CA ALA A 8 -10.78 -56.09 -13.13
C ALA A 8 -11.78 -55.29 -12.29
N GLY A 9 -11.40 -55.00 -11.05
CA GLY A 9 -12.14 -54.12 -10.16
C GLY A 9 -11.96 -52.67 -10.58
N GLU A 10 -13.04 -52.10 -11.08
CA GLU A 10 -13.50 -50.72 -10.91
C GLU A 10 -12.42 -49.63 -10.78
N ALA A 11 -12.11 -48.99 -11.91
CA ALA A 11 -11.32 -47.77 -11.94
C ALA A 11 -12.04 -46.67 -11.14
N ALA A 12 -11.40 -46.19 -10.08
CA ALA A 12 -11.84 -45.02 -9.32
C ALA A 12 -12.03 -43.81 -10.26
N PRO A 13 -13.08 -42.98 -10.08
CA PRO A 13 -13.26 -41.79 -10.88
C PRO A 13 -12.10 -40.80 -10.62
N PRO A 14 -11.59 -40.10 -11.63
CA PRO A 14 -10.58 -39.07 -11.43
C PRO A 14 -11.15 -37.96 -10.54
N ALA A 15 -10.37 -37.54 -9.54
CA ALA A 15 -10.68 -36.38 -8.73
C ALA A 15 -10.86 -35.14 -9.64
N PRO A 16 -11.81 -34.23 -9.34
CA PRO A 16 -11.95 -33.00 -10.10
C PRO A 16 -10.66 -32.17 -9.92
N ALA A 17 -9.94 -31.96 -11.01
CA ALA A 17 -8.83 -31.02 -11.05
C ALA A 17 -9.39 -29.62 -10.75
N ALA A 18 -8.92 -29.01 -9.67
CA ALA A 18 -9.16 -27.61 -9.40
C ALA A 18 -8.50 -26.79 -10.52
N THR A 19 -9.30 -26.33 -11.49
CA THR A 19 -8.85 -25.38 -12.50
C THR A 19 -8.51 -24.07 -11.80
N ALA A 20 -7.22 -23.84 -11.57
CA ALA A 20 -6.73 -22.52 -11.18
C ALA A 20 -7.10 -21.51 -12.27
N PRO A 21 -7.61 -20.31 -11.93
CA PRO A 21 -7.82 -19.28 -12.93
C PRO A 21 -6.47 -18.93 -13.58
N PRO A 22 -6.43 -18.65 -14.89
CA PRO A 22 -5.19 -18.26 -15.54
C PRO A 22 -4.66 -16.99 -14.86
N ALA A 23 -3.40 -17.04 -14.43
CA ALA A 23 -2.68 -15.87 -13.95
C ALA A 23 -2.70 -14.85 -15.09
N ALA A 24 -3.47 -13.78 -14.91
CA ALA A 24 -3.51 -12.66 -15.81
C ALA A 24 -2.10 -12.07 -15.87
N THR A 25 -1.37 -12.41 -16.93
CA THR A 25 -0.07 -11.82 -17.22
C THR A 25 -0.38 -10.43 -17.75
N ALA A 26 -0.44 -9.44 -16.86
CA ALA A 26 -0.44 -8.04 -17.27
C ALA A 26 0.82 -7.82 -18.14
N PRO A 27 0.70 -7.19 -19.32
CA PRO A 27 1.88 -6.90 -20.11
C PRO A 27 2.76 -5.93 -19.31
N LEU A 28 3.99 -6.38 -18.99
CA LEU A 28 5.09 -5.62 -18.36
C LEU A 28 5.55 -4.39 -19.15
N ASN A 29 4.76 -3.96 -20.14
CA ASN A 29 5.09 -2.86 -21.04
C ASN A 29 4.01 -1.78 -20.96
N ALA A 30 3.77 -1.28 -19.75
CA ALA A 30 3.23 0.05 -19.60
C ALA A 30 4.29 1.01 -20.17
N ALA A 31 3.87 1.87 -21.11
CA ALA A 31 4.73 2.96 -21.58
C ALA A 31 5.29 3.70 -20.35
N PRO A 32 6.57 4.17 -20.39
CA PRO A 32 7.09 4.96 -19.29
C PRO A 32 6.11 6.11 -19.04
N ALA A 33 5.52 6.13 -17.85
CA ALA A 33 4.72 7.25 -17.41
C ALA A 33 5.56 8.52 -17.66
N PRO A 34 4.96 9.63 -18.11
CA PRO A 34 5.69 10.89 -18.20
C PRO A 34 6.41 11.09 -16.86
N PRO A 35 7.66 11.58 -16.86
CA PRO A 35 8.40 11.78 -15.62
C PRO A 35 7.48 12.54 -14.67
N ALA A 36 7.21 11.95 -13.51
CA ALA A 36 6.47 12.62 -12.46
C ALA A 36 7.24 13.90 -12.19
N THR A 37 6.71 15.04 -12.65
CA THR A 37 7.27 16.33 -12.29
C THR A 37 7.27 16.34 -10.77
N PRO A 38 8.41 16.55 -10.10
CA PRO A 38 8.41 16.73 -8.66
C PRO A 38 7.52 17.93 -8.41
N VAL A 39 6.29 17.67 -7.97
CA VAL A 39 5.43 18.73 -7.50
C VAL A 39 6.06 19.10 -6.17
N ASP A 40 6.70 20.26 -6.12
CA ASP A 40 7.11 20.88 -4.86
C ASP A 40 5.80 21.31 -4.18
N ALA A 41 5.10 20.35 -3.57
CA ALA A 41 3.86 20.59 -2.87
C ALA A 41 4.28 21.13 -1.49
N PRO A 42 4.01 22.41 -1.18
CA PRO A 42 4.27 22.94 0.14
C PRO A 42 3.26 22.34 1.11
N LEU A 43 3.55 21.14 1.61
CA LEU A 43 2.81 20.58 2.73
C LEU A 43 3.67 20.81 3.98
N ALA A 44 3.75 22.07 4.37
CA ALA A 44 4.24 22.49 5.67
C ALA A 44 3.14 23.17 6.53
N GLU A 45 1.97 23.49 5.97
CA GLU A 45 0.95 24.28 6.69
C GLU A 45 -0.48 23.74 6.48
N GLY A 46 -0.74 22.47 6.79
CA GLY A 46 -2.13 22.01 6.84
C GLY A 46 -2.34 20.51 6.89
N TRP A 47 -3.58 20.13 7.20
CA TRP A 47 -4.07 18.76 7.05
C TRP A 47 -4.24 18.42 5.57
N SER A 48 -3.81 17.22 5.18
CA SER A 48 -4.10 16.67 3.87
C SER A 48 -5.61 16.43 3.71
N PRO A 49 -6.14 16.43 2.48
CA PRO A 49 -7.44 15.84 2.24
C PRO A 49 -7.40 14.34 2.56
N ALA A 50 -8.53 13.78 2.99
CA ALA A 50 -8.71 12.33 3.04
C ALA A 50 -8.70 11.78 1.61
N ALA A 51 -8.00 10.67 1.39
CA ALA A 51 -7.90 10.00 0.10
C ALA A 51 -8.73 8.71 0.09
N ASP A 52 -9.28 8.34 -1.07
CA ASP A 52 -10.07 7.11 -1.23
C ASP A 52 -9.22 5.82 -1.27
N GLY A 53 -7.90 5.94 -1.13
CA GLY A 53 -6.96 4.81 -1.14
C GLY A 53 -5.75 5.05 -0.25
N ASP A 54 -4.91 4.03 -0.15
CA ASP A 54 -3.69 4.06 0.67
C ASP A 54 -2.68 5.08 0.14
N THR A 55 -2.17 5.91 1.04
CA THR A 55 -1.06 6.84 0.73
C THR A 55 0.20 6.38 1.46
N LEU A 56 1.27 6.11 0.72
CA LEU A 56 2.57 5.82 1.33
C LEU A 56 3.30 7.13 1.63
N VAL A 57 3.87 7.26 2.83
CA VAL A 57 4.77 8.35 3.18
C VAL A 57 6.08 7.77 3.70
N MET A 58 7.21 8.23 3.19
CA MET A 58 8.54 7.78 3.57
C MET A 58 9.46 8.96 3.86
N ALA A 59 10.13 8.93 5.01
CA ALA A 59 11.13 9.92 5.37
C ALA A 59 12.46 9.60 4.66
N LEU A 60 13.00 10.57 3.93
CA LEU A 60 14.25 10.45 3.19
C LEU A 60 15.44 10.98 3.98
N SER A 61 15.20 11.94 4.88
CA SER A 61 16.20 12.50 5.79
C SER A 61 15.52 13.13 7.00
N GLY A 62 16.22 13.22 8.13
CA GLY A 62 15.67 13.81 9.37
C GLY A 62 14.68 12.90 10.11
N GLU A 63 13.84 13.53 10.93
CA GLU A 63 12.74 12.90 11.66
C GLU A 63 11.42 13.54 11.24
N LEU A 64 10.48 12.73 10.76
CA LEU A 64 9.14 13.12 10.38
C LEU A 64 8.13 12.63 11.41
N VAL A 65 7.18 13.46 11.76
CA VAL A 65 6.04 13.12 12.61
C VAL A 65 4.77 13.25 11.77
N LEU A 66 4.04 12.15 11.60
CA LEU A 66 2.72 12.14 10.98
C LEU A 66 1.65 12.21 12.07
N GLU A 67 0.93 13.32 12.11
CA GLU A 67 -0.33 13.42 12.85
C GLU A 67 -1.45 12.87 11.95
N LEU A 68 -2.24 11.94 12.47
CA LEU A 68 -3.38 11.36 11.76
C LEU A 68 -4.67 11.92 12.35
N ALA A 69 -5.63 12.27 11.49
CA ALA A 69 -6.95 12.67 11.94
C ALA A 69 -7.68 11.41 12.42
N GLU A 70 -8.35 11.50 13.57
CA GLU A 70 -9.21 10.41 14.04
C GLU A 70 -10.29 10.15 12.98
N GLU A 71 -10.44 8.89 12.57
CA GLU A 71 -11.48 8.50 11.63
C GLU A 71 -12.84 8.87 12.21
N ALA A 72 -13.55 9.79 11.57
CA ALA A 72 -14.92 10.13 11.93
C ALA A 72 -15.87 9.04 11.41
N GLY A 73 -15.77 7.85 12.02
CA GLY A 73 -16.76 6.79 11.91
C GLY A 73 -16.37 5.60 11.05
N ASP A 74 -15.69 4.63 11.66
CA ASP A 74 -16.25 3.28 11.70
C ASP A 74 -15.72 2.54 12.93
N SER A 75 -16.59 1.76 13.57
CA SER A 75 -16.20 0.87 14.66
C SER A 75 -15.50 -0.35 14.06
N GLY A 76 -14.25 -0.19 13.62
CA GLY A 76 -13.52 -1.22 12.88
C GLY A 76 -12.01 -1.14 13.07
N THR A 77 -11.50 -1.55 14.24
CA THR A 77 -10.08 -1.94 14.46
C THR A 77 -9.00 -1.03 13.85
N GLY A 78 -9.19 0.28 13.85
CA GLY A 78 -8.12 1.26 13.63
C GLY A 78 -7.80 1.89 14.97
N THR A 79 -6.74 1.42 15.63
CA THR A 79 -6.25 2.04 16.85
C THR A 79 -6.04 3.53 16.61
N ALA A 80 -6.59 4.38 17.48
CA ALA A 80 -6.15 5.75 17.67
C ALA A 80 -4.70 5.71 18.16
N GLU A 81 -3.78 5.33 17.28
CA GLU A 81 -2.35 5.45 17.52
C GLU A 81 -2.06 6.93 17.39
N GLY A 82 -1.44 7.49 18.42
CA GLY A 82 -0.97 8.86 18.40
C GLY A 82 0.00 9.12 17.25
N PRO A 83 0.66 10.29 17.23
CA PRO A 83 1.51 10.68 16.11
C PRO A 83 2.54 9.60 15.76
N VAL A 84 2.61 9.25 14.47
CA VAL A 84 3.54 8.26 13.93
C VAL A 84 4.88 8.95 13.72
N ARG A 85 5.95 8.42 14.32
CA ARG A 85 7.31 8.94 14.12
C ARG A 85 8.05 8.10 13.10
N LEU A 86 8.63 8.75 12.10
CA LEU A 86 9.40 8.12 11.03
C LEU A 86 10.81 8.72 11.02
N GLY A 87 11.81 7.86 11.18
CA GLY A 87 13.20 8.20 10.93
C GLY A 87 13.56 8.03 9.45
N CYS A 88 14.78 8.43 9.10
CA CYS A 88 15.32 8.25 7.75
C CYS A 88 15.22 6.79 7.27
N GLY A 89 14.51 6.57 6.17
CA GLY A 89 14.26 5.26 5.57
C GLY A 89 13.00 4.57 6.06
N ASP A 90 12.34 5.10 7.09
CA ASP A 90 11.06 4.57 7.57
C ASP A 90 9.93 5.00 6.63
N ALA A 91 8.94 4.12 6.48
CA ALA A 91 7.74 4.37 5.71
C ALA A 91 6.50 3.99 6.49
N TYR A 92 5.42 4.75 6.25
CA TYR A 92 4.10 4.52 6.80
C TYR A 92 3.06 4.55 5.70
N VAL A 93 2.04 3.70 5.85
CA VAL A 93 0.88 3.69 4.95
C VAL A 93 -0.28 4.33 5.70
N VAL A 94 -0.72 5.48 5.19
CA VAL A 94 -1.94 6.14 5.66
C VAL A 94 -3.13 5.42 5.03
N PRO A 95 -4.03 4.85 5.85
CA PRO A 95 -5.23 4.17 5.35
C PRO A 95 -6.16 5.11 4.55
N PRO A 96 -7.04 4.55 3.70
CA PRO A 96 -8.08 5.34 3.04
C PRO A 96 -8.97 6.05 4.06
N GLY A 97 -9.46 7.23 3.71
CA GLY A 97 -10.34 8.03 4.57
C GLY A 97 -9.61 8.82 5.67
N VAL A 98 -8.32 8.57 5.91
CA VAL A 98 -7.55 9.23 6.96
C VAL A 98 -6.84 10.46 6.39
N ALA A 99 -7.18 11.64 6.91
CA ALA A 99 -6.38 12.84 6.71
C ALA A 99 -5.14 12.81 7.59
N TYR A 100 -4.02 13.35 7.11
CA TYR A 100 -2.77 13.41 7.87
C TYR A 100 -2.11 14.77 7.79
N ARG A 101 -1.20 15.06 8.70
CA ARG A 101 -0.35 16.25 8.69
C ARG A 101 1.09 15.86 8.98
N ALA A 102 1.99 16.30 8.12
CA ALA A 102 3.43 16.17 8.29
C ALA A 102 3.96 17.30 9.18
N VAL A 103 4.64 16.94 10.27
CA VAL A 103 5.29 17.83 11.22
C VAL A 103 6.74 17.36 11.42
N THR A 104 7.66 18.26 11.71
CA THR A 104 9.07 17.93 11.93
C THR A 104 9.64 18.80 13.05
N HIS A 105 10.69 18.31 13.70
CA HIS A 105 11.54 19.12 14.58
C HIS A 105 12.91 19.29 13.89
N GLY A 106 13.03 20.33 13.06
CA GLY A 106 14.18 20.54 12.19
C GLY A 106 13.88 20.25 10.71
N THR A 107 14.90 20.13 9.88
CA THR A 107 14.70 19.88 8.44
C THR A 107 14.50 18.38 8.16
N CYS A 108 13.40 18.04 7.48
CA CYS A 108 13.09 16.70 7.02
C CYS A 108 12.74 16.72 5.53
N GLU A 109 13.27 15.77 4.77
CA GLU A 109 12.83 15.49 3.40
C GLU A 109 12.02 14.20 3.40
N TYR A 110 10.98 14.14 2.59
CA TYR A 110 10.11 12.98 2.51
C TYR A 110 9.58 12.81 1.09
N VAL A 111 9.08 11.60 0.82
CA VAL A 111 8.36 11.27 -0.41
C VAL A 111 7.02 10.70 -0.03
N LEU A 112 5.99 11.06 -0.79
CA LEU A 112 4.67 10.48 -0.72
C LEU A 112 4.30 9.85 -2.05
N VAL A 113 3.57 8.74 -1.99
CA VAL A 113 2.99 8.08 -3.15
C VAL A 113 1.49 8.01 -2.91
N ASP A 114 0.73 8.73 -3.74
CA ASP A 114 -0.73 8.76 -3.66
C ASP A 114 -1.34 7.45 -4.22
N PRO A 115 -2.65 7.21 -4.01
CA PRO A 115 -3.31 6.02 -4.53
C PRO A 115 -3.32 5.91 -6.06
N ALA A 116 -3.15 7.03 -6.76
CA ALA A 116 -3.03 7.08 -8.22
C ALA A 116 -1.60 6.75 -8.70
N GLY A 117 -0.65 6.55 -7.79
CA GLY A 117 0.76 6.29 -8.07
C GLY A 117 1.59 7.55 -8.33
N THR A 118 1.01 8.74 -8.13
CA THR A 118 1.75 10.01 -8.21
C THR A 118 2.73 10.09 -7.06
N THR A 119 3.99 10.33 -7.39
CA THR A 119 5.05 10.55 -6.41
C THR A 119 5.26 12.04 -6.22
N VAL A 120 5.21 12.50 -4.97
CA VAL A 120 5.47 13.89 -4.61
C VAL A 120 6.58 13.91 -3.56
N THR A 121 7.60 14.74 -3.79
CA THR A 121 8.68 14.95 -2.83
C THR A 121 8.40 16.23 -2.06
N GLY A 122 8.51 16.18 -0.75
CA GLY A 122 8.31 17.33 0.11
C GLY A 122 9.51 17.59 1.01
N ARG A 123 9.64 18.84 1.43
CA ARG A 123 10.59 19.26 2.46
C ARG A 123 9.83 20.05 3.52
N VAL A 124 10.01 19.68 4.78
CA VAL A 124 9.47 20.43 5.93
C VAL A 124 10.63 20.93 6.77
N ALA A 125 10.50 22.14 7.30
CA ALA A 125 11.40 22.72 8.29
C ALA A 125 10.56 23.45 9.35
N ASP A 126 11.06 23.47 10.58
CA ASP A 126 10.50 24.24 11.71
C ASP A 126 10.75 25.75 11.56
#